data_AF-A0A952ACS2-F1
#
_entry.id   AF-A0A952ACS2-F1
#
_cell.length_a   1.000
_cell.length_b   1.000
_cell.length_c   1.000
_cell.angle_alpha   90.00
_cell.angle_beta   90.00
_cell.angle_gamma   90.00
#
_symmetry.space_group_name_H-M   'P 1'
#
loop_
_entity.id
_entity.type
_entity.pdbx_description
1 polymer ?
#
loop_
_entity_poly.entity_id
_entity_poly.type
_entity_poly.pdbx_seq_one_letter_code
_entity_poly.pdbx_strand_id
1 'polypeptide(L)' 'DARFIKDYCAVVEFGLVGQSMHAVDEHVPVGDLVALTAIYKRILERYFA' A
#
# COMPACT_ATOMS: atom_id res chain seq x y z
N ASP A 1 -8.76 0.81 6.75
CA ASP A 1 -9.14 0.56 8.17
C ASP A 1 -8.49 1.50 9.18
N ALA A 2 -7.79 2.54 8.70
CA ALA A 2 -7.11 3.51 9.57
C ALA A 2 -8.01 4.12 10.65
N ARG A 3 -9.33 4.20 10.41
CA ARG A 3 -10.33 4.71 11.37
C ARG A 3 -10.27 4.06 12.75
N PHE A 4 -9.80 2.82 12.87
CA PHE A 4 -9.70 2.12 14.16
C PHE A 4 -8.32 2.28 14.83
N ILE A 5 -7.29 2.70 14.08
CA ILE A 5 -5.89 2.68 14.53
C ILE A 5 -5.37 4.10 14.77
N LYS A 6 -5.92 5.11 14.07
CA LYS A 6 -5.45 6.50 14.10
C LYS A 6 -5.32 7.09 15.50
N ASP A 7 -6.09 6.60 16.48
CA ASP A 7 -6.08 7.13 17.85
C ASP A 7 -4.83 6.69 18.63
N TYR A 8 -4.15 5.64 18.16
CA TYR A 8 -2.97 5.07 18.80
C TYR A 8 -1.66 5.52 18.16
N CYS A 9 -1.67 5.85 16.87
CA CYS A 9 -0.49 6.33 16.14
C CYS A 9 -0.87 7.09 14.86
N ALA A 10 0.12 7.77 14.27
CA ALA A 10 -0.04 8.33 12.93
C ALA A 10 -0.22 7.20 11.91
N VAL A 11 -1.23 7.32 11.04
CA VAL A 11 -1.56 6.30 10.04
C VAL A 11 -1.62 6.93 8.65
N VAL A 12 -1.11 6.21 7.66
CA VAL A 12 -1.23 6.53 6.24
C VAL A 12 -1.69 5.29 5.49
N GLU A 13 -2.50 5.47 4.46
CA GLU A 13 -2.88 4.41 3.52
C GLU A 13 -2.11 4.64 2.21
N PHE A 14 -1.43 3.61 1.72
CA PHE A 14 -0.65 3.62 0.49
C PHE A 14 -0.80 2.24 -0.18
N GLY A 15 -0.90 2.18 -1.49
CA GLY A 15 -1.21 0.93 -2.19
C GLY A 15 -1.28 1.08 -3.70
N LEU A 16 -1.79 0.04 -4.35
CA LEU A 16 -2.00 0.00 -5.81
C LEU A 16 -3.10 0.96 -6.25
N VAL A 17 -3.12 1.28 -7.55
CA VAL A 17 -4.22 2.03 -8.15
C VAL A 17 -5.42 1.10 -8.35
N GLY A 18 -6.51 1.33 -7.61
CA GLY A 18 -7.73 0.52 -7.66
C GLY A 18 -8.62 0.76 -8.88
N GLN A 19 -8.06 0.89 -10.10
CA GLN A 19 -8.84 1.23 -11.31
C GLN A 19 -9.95 0.21 -11.61
N SER A 20 -9.70 -1.07 -11.33
CA SER A 20 -10.62 -2.19 -11.55
C SER A 20 -11.10 -2.83 -10.24
N MET A 21 -10.89 -2.16 -9.10
CA MET A 21 -11.25 -2.69 -7.78
C MET A 21 -12.75 -2.98 -7.70
N HIS A 22 -13.12 -4.18 -7.25
CA HIS A 22 -14.51 -4.66 -7.15
C HIS A 22 -15.25 -4.82 -8.49
N ALA A 23 -14.53 -5.06 -9.58
CA ALA A 23 -15.10 -5.40 -10.88
C ALA A 23 -14.74 -6.83 -11.31
N VAL A 24 -15.46 -7.36 -12.30
CA VAL A 24 -15.04 -8.60 -12.99
C VAL A 24 -13.70 -8.32 -13.68
N ASP A 25 -12.79 -9.29 -13.65
CA ASP A 25 -11.43 -9.19 -14.18
C ASP A 25 -10.59 -8.06 -13.52
N GLU A 26 -10.73 -7.89 -12.20
CA GLU A 26 -9.84 -7.05 -11.39
C GLU A 26 -8.37 -7.44 -11.61
N HIS A 27 -7.57 -6.48 -12.05
CA HIS A 27 -6.18 -6.68 -12.40
C HIS A 27 -5.34 -5.41 -12.19
N VAL A 28 -4.03 -5.60 -12.14
CA VAL A 28 -3.04 -4.54 -11.99
C VAL A 28 -1.79 -4.89 -12.80
N PRO A 29 -1.03 -3.90 -13.33
CA PRO A 29 0.27 -4.18 -13.92
C PRO A 29 1.22 -4.82 -12.92
N VAL A 30 1.94 -5.88 -13.33
CA VAL A 30 2.96 -6.52 -12.49
C VAL A 30 4.06 -5.54 -12.09
N GLY A 31 4.37 -4.55 -12.94
CA GLY A 31 5.32 -3.48 -12.63
C GLY A 31 4.94 -2.67 -11.38
N ASP A 32 3.64 -2.44 -11.16
CA ASP A 32 3.16 -1.68 -10.00
C ASP A 32 3.33 -2.48 -8.71
N LEU A 33 3.16 -3.82 -8.75
CA LEU A 33 3.44 -4.71 -7.62
C LEU A 33 4.93 -4.70 -7.25
N VAL A 34 5.82 -4.75 -8.24
CA VAL A 34 7.27 -4.69 -8.03
C VAL A 34 7.66 -3.33 -7.42
N ALA A 35 7.12 -2.23 -7.94
CA ALA A 35 7.36 -0.90 -7.43
C ALA A 35 6.85 -0.73 -5.99
N LEU A 36 5.62 -1.19 -5.71
CA LEU A 36 5.01 -1.14 -4.38
C LEU A 36 5.86 -1.89 -3.36
N THR A 37 6.34 -3.09 -3.71
CA THR A 37 7.22 -3.89 -2.86
C THR A 37 8.51 -3.15 -2.52
N ALA A 38 9.15 -2.52 -3.50
CA ALA A 38 10.36 -1.74 -3.28
C ALA A 38 10.13 -0.52 -2.38
N ILE A 39 8.97 0.14 -2.51
CA ILE A 39 8.60 1.28 -1.67
C ILE A 39 8.40 0.84 -0.22
N TYR A 40 7.64 -0.22 0.03
CA TYR A 40 7.44 -0.74 1.39
C TYR A 40 8.76 -1.16 2.04
N LYS A 41 9.62 -1.87 1.30
CA LYS A 41 10.95 -2.23 1.79
C LYS A 41 11.73 -1.00 2.23
N ARG A 42 11.76 0.05 1.42
CA ARG A 42 12.46 1.30 1.74
C ARG A 42 11.85 2.04 2.95
N ILE A 43 10.53 1.95 3.15
CA ILE A 43 9.87 2.51 4.35
C ILE A 43 10.34 1.76 5.59
N LEU A 44 10.32 0.42 5.57
CA LEU A 44 10.75 -0.40 6.69
C LEU A 44 12.23 -0.19 7.02
N GLU A 45 13.10 -0.19 6.00
CA GLU A 45 14.53 0.08 6.17
C GLU A 45 14.78 1.44 6.82
N ARG A 46 14.04 2.48 6.43
CA ARG A 46 14.17 3.81 7.04
C ARG A 46 13.57 3.91 8.44
N TYR A 47 12.53 3.14 8.73
CA TYR A 47 11.84 3.19 10.02
C TYR A 47 12.61 2.46 11.13
N PHE A 48 13.29 1.35 10.80
CA PHE A 48 14.05 0.53 11.74
C PHE A 48 15.57 0.76 11.73
N ALA A 49 16.06 1.72 10.93
CA ALA A 49 17.47 2.11 10.92
C ALA A 49 17.91 2.89 12.16
#